data_AF-A0A819PMF4-F1
#
_entry.id   AF-A0A819PMF4-F1
#
_cell.length_a   1.000
_cell.length_b   1.000
_cell.length_c   1.000
_cell.angle_alpha   90.00
_cell.angle_beta   90.00
_cell.angle_gamma   90.00
#
_symmetry.space_group_name_H-M   'P 1'
#
loop_
_entity.id
_entity.type
_entity.pdbx_description
1 polymer ?
#
loop_
_entity_poly.entity_id
_entity_poly.type
_entity_poly.pdbx_seq_one_letter_code
_entity_poly.pdbx_strand_id
1 'polypeptide(L)'
;LFPAKSASSDSNLRSHLGHIHKLEEFLYPSQRNQKPLKEQKISFQHENNLDSAAINAIIQDSHIFNLFRKPGMKKFLSLATPGYRGPNRRTVVKRLKSMYKQRRSSIRQELSIVSDIALSVDLWQSVRRAHFICLSAHYYDKHYKPHFSIISFRRFIGTHSGDRLEDFIINEMEKLGIQSKICSLTTDNGSDIRLASQNKSKFGIRISCFLHILNLVVRNGLWFFDIPVKKR
;
A
#
# COMPACT_ATOMS: atom_id res chain seq x y z
N LEU A 1 20.17 -8.77 19.41
CA LEU A 1 20.37 -9.97 18.57
C LEU A 1 19.06 -10.74 18.47
N PHE A 2 18.27 -10.48 17.42
CA PHE A 2 17.19 -11.34 16.92
C PHE A 2 17.11 -11.07 15.40
N PRO A 3 17.36 -12.05 14.51
CA PRO A 3 17.31 -11.81 13.08
C PRO A 3 15.86 -11.93 12.61
N ALA A 4 15.18 -10.80 12.42
CA ALA A 4 13.85 -10.79 11.83
C ALA A 4 13.96 -10.95 10.30
N LYS A 5 14.06 -12.19 9.83
CA LYS A 5 13.74 -12.54 8.45
C LYS A 5 12.30 -12.13 8.17
N SER A 6 12.12 -11.24 7.20
CA SER A 6 10.83 -10.81 6.70
C SER A 6 10.17 -11.92 5.86
N ALA A 7 9.64 -12.93 6.52
CA ALA A 7 8.60 -13.77 5.96
C ALA A 7 7.30 -13.32 6.63
N SER A 8 6.45 -12.56 5.94
CA SER A 8 5.04 -12.45 6.33
C SER A 8 4.40 -13.81 6.08
N SER A 9 4.60 -14.70 7.03
CA SER A 9 4.21 -16.08 7.02
C SER A 9 3.66 -16.30 8.40
N ASP A 10 2.43 -16.81 8.48
CA ASP A 10 1.82 -17.27 9.73
C ASP A 10 2.69 -18.29 10.49
N SER A 11 3.90 -18.64 10.01
CA SER A 11 4.89 -19.45 10.70
C SER A 11 5.21 -18.97 12.11
N ASN A 12 5.33 -17.66 12.36
CA ASN A 12 5.64 -17.18 13.71
C ASN A 12 4.45 -17.36 14.66
N LEU A 13 3.24 -17.00 14.19
CA LEU A 13 2.01 -17.19 14.95
C LEU A 13 1.71 -18.68 15.17
N ARG A 14 1.92 -19.52 14.15
CA ARG A 14 1.75 -20.97 14.21
C ARG A 14 2.71 -21.61 15.21
N SER A 15 3.99 -21.22 15.18
CA SER A 15 4.97 -21.71 16.14
C SER A 15 4.61 -21.31 17.57
N HIS A 16 4.14 -20.08 17.78
CA HIS A 16 3.67 -19.61 19.08
C HIS A 16 2.43 -20.39 19.57
N LEU A 17 1.40 -20.53 18.72
CA LEU A 17 0.18 -21.25 19.06
C LEU A 17 0.42 -22.74 19.32
N GLY A 18 1.35 -23.36 18.59
CA GLY A 18 1.76 -24.75 18.84
C GLY A 18 2.53 -24.90 20.14
N HIS A 19 3.49 -24.01 20.43
CA HIS A 19 4.39 -24.17 21.57
C HIS A 19 3.78 -23.72 22.90
N ILE A 20 3.06 -22.59 22.92
CA ILE A 20 2.47 -22.00 24.12
C ILE A 20 1.08 -22.57 24.39
N HIS A 21 0.24 -22.65 23.36
CA HIS A 21 -1.17 -23.01 23.53
C HIS A 21 -1.47 -24.49 23.20
N LYS A 22 -0.50 -25.27 22.67
CA LYS A 22 -0.68 -26.67 22.24
C LYS A 22 -1.85 -26.86 21.25
N LEU A 23 -2.21 -25.82 20.50
CA LEU A 23 -3.37 -25.82 19.59
C LEU A 23 -3.05 -26.29 18.16
N GLU A 24 -1.82 -26.75 17.89
CA GLU A 24 -1.39 -27.04 16.52
C GLU A 24 -2.24 -28.16 15.87
N GLU A 25 -2.56 -29.19 16.64
CA GLU A 25 -3.36 -30.34 16.17
C GLU A 25 -4.84 -30.00 15.98
N PHE A 26 -5.39 -29.09 16.80
CA PHE A 26 -6.77 -28.63 16.70
C PHE A 26 -6.99 -27.70 15.50
N LEU A 27 -6.05 -26.78 15.25
CA LEU A 27 -6.13 -25.83 14.15
C LEU A 27 -5.73 -26.44 12.80
N TYR A 28 -4.88 -27.47 12.82
CA TYR A 28 -4.33 -28.11 11.62
C TYR A 28 -4.30 -29.64 11.75
N PRO A 29 -5.46 -30.31 11.76
CA PRO A 29 -5.53 -31.77 11.84
C PRO A 29 -4.80 -32.44 10.67
N SER A 30 -4.12 -33.55 10.94
CA SER A 30 -3.30 -34.26 9.95
C SER A 30 -4.15 -34.66 8.72
N GLN A 31 -3.65 -34.37 7.52
CA GLN A 31 -4.34 -34.68 6.26
C GLN A 31 -4.16 -36.15 5.82
N ARG A 32 -3.55 -37.01 6.64
CA ARG A 32 -3.10 -38.36 6.25
C ARG A 32 -4.21 -39.30 5.77
N ASN A 33 -5.48 -39.01 6.09
CA ASN A 33 -6.63 -39.86 5.74
C ASN A 33 -7.73 -39.17 4.91
N GLN A 34 -7.46 -38.01 4.29
CA GLN A 34 -8.48 -37.36 3.44
C GLN A 34 -8.56 -38.06 2.08
N LYS A 35 -9.72 -38.68 1.79
CA LYS A 35 -10.03 -39.21 0.45
C LYS A 35 -9.83 -38.09 -0.58
N PRO A 36 -9.21 -38.36 -1.75
CA PRO A 36 -9.11 -37.36 -2.80
C PRO A 36 -10.50 -36.88 -3.16
N LEU A 37 -10.72 -35.57 -3.08
CA LEU A 37 -11.95 -34.94 -3.55
C LEU A 37 -12.11 -35.29 -5.03
N LYS A 38 -13.29 -35.77 -5.44
CA LYS A 38 -13.60 -36.03 -6.86
C LYS A 38 -13.30 -34.75 -7.65
N GLU A 39 -12.41 -34.83 -8.64
CA GLU A 39 -12.09 -33.71 -9.51
C GLU A 39 -13.30 -33.40 -10.41
N GLN A 40 -14.18 -32.52 -9.93
CA GLN A 40 -15.14 -31.85 -10.79
C GLN A 40 -14.39 -30.80 -11.62
N LYS A 41 -14.53 -30.90 -12.94
CA LYS A 41 -13.90 -29.98 -13.87
C LYS A 41 -14.79 -28.74 -14.01
N ILE A 42 -14.33 -27.61 -13.51
CA ILE A 42 -14.99 -26.32 -13.73
C ILE A 42 -14.67 -25.80 -15.13
N SER A 43 -15.58 -25.04 -15.72
CA SER A 43 -15.31 -24.40 -17.02
C SER A 43 -14.25 -23.31 -16.89
N PHE A 44 -13.46 -23.11 -17.94
CA PHE A 44 -12.42 -22.08 -17.97
C PHE A 44 -12.97 -20.67 -17.69
N GLN A 45 -14.15 -20.34 -18.24
CA GLN A 45 -14.79 -19.05 -18.00
C GLN A 45 -15.19 -18.87 -16.54
N HIS A 46 -15.73 -19.92 -15.91
CA HIS A 46 -16.12 -19.87 -14.51
C HIS A 46 -14.89 -19.74 -13.60
N GLU A 47 -13.81 -20.48 -13.88
CA GLU A 47 -12.54 -20.35 -13.15
C GLU A 47 -11.97 -18.92 -13.22
N ASN A 48 -11.98 -18.30 -14.40
CA ASN A 48 -11.51 -16.92 -14.56
C ASN A 48 -12.36 -15.89 -13.78
N ASN A 49 -13.67 -16.09 -13.72
CA ASN A 49 -14.56 -15.23 -12.94
C ASN A 49 -14.27 -15.36 -11.44
N LEU A 50 -14.09 -16.60 -10.96
CA LEU A 50 -13.73 -16.88 -9.57
C LEU A 50 -12.35 -16.32 -9.20
N ASP A 51 -11.36 -16.45 -10.09
CA ASP A 51 -10.01 -15.88 -9.89
C ASP A 51 -10.08 -14.36 -9.80
N SER A 52 -10.91 -13.72 -10.62
CA SER A 52 -11.13 -12.27 -10.60
C SER A 52 -11.75 -11.81 -9.28
N ALA A 53 -12.79 -12.51 -8.81
CA ALA A 53 -13.43 -12.23 -7.53
C ALA A 53 -12.47 -12.46 -6.35
N ALA A 54 -11.71 -13.56 -6.36
CA ALA A 54 -10.71 -13.86 -5.34
C ALA A 54 -9.60 -12.79 -5.26
N ILE A 55 -9.11 -12.32 -6.40
CA ILE A 55 -8.11 -11.25 -6.45
C ILE A 55 -8.70 -9.93 -5.95
N ASN A 56 -9.95 -9.60 -6.30
CA ASN A 56 -10.63 -8.42 -5.79
C ASN A 56 -10.79 -8.47 -4.27
N ALA A 57 -11.18 -9.61 -3.70
CA ALA A 57 -11.25 -9.80 -2.24
C ALA A 57 -9.87 -9.61 -1.58
N ILE A 58 -8.80 -10.15 -2.18
CA ILE A 58 -7.42 -9.91 -1.68
C ILE A 58 -7.11 -8.41 -1.59
N ILE A 59 -7.53 -7.62 -2.58
CA ILE A 59 -7.24 -6.18 -2.65
C ILE A 59 -8.12 -5.39 -1.69
N GLN A 60 -9.44 -5.60 -1.77
CA GLN A 60 -10.44 -4.86 -1.00
C GLN A 60 -10.25 -5.09 0.49
N ASP A 61 -9.98 -6.33 0.89
CA ASP A 61 -9.87 -6.72 2.29
C ASP A 61 -8.41 -6.73 2.77
N SER A 62 -7.46 -6.25 1.95
CA SER A 62 -6.03 -6.16 2.28
C SER A 62 -5.41 -7.48 2.76
N HIS A 63 -5.80 -8.59 2.14
CA HIS A 63 -5.31 -9.92 2.50
C HIS A 63 -3.97 -10.29 1.84
N ILE A 64 -3.34 -11.33 2.39
CA ILE A 64 -2.12 -11.91 1.84
C ILE A 64 -2.35 -12.55 0.46
N PHE A 65 -1.39 -12.40 -0.45
CA PHE A 65 -1.52 -12.87 -1.85
C PHE A 65 -1.65 -14.39 -2.03
N ASN A 66 -1.45 -15.17 -0.97
CA ASN A 66 -1.61 -16.63 -0.99
C ASN A 66 -2.82 -17.10 -0.16
N LEU A 67 -3.74 -16.20 0.21
CA LEU A 67 -4.92 -16.50 1.03
C LEU A 67 -5.66 -17.75 0.51
N PHE A 68 -6.03 -17.77 -0.77
CA PHE A 68 -6.79 -18.86 -1.39
C PHE A 68 -6.03 -20.18 -1.54
N ARG A 69 -4.73 -20.20 -1.19
CA ARG A 69 -3.91 -21.41 -1.16
C ARG A 69 -3.58 -21.87 0.27
N LYS A 70 -4.07 -21.18 1.31
CA LYS A 70 -3.92 -21.61 2.71
C LYS A 70 -4.77 -22.85 3.01
N PRO A 71 -4.37 -23.73 3.95
CA PRO A 71 -5.08 -24.97 4.23
C PRO A 71 -6.56 -24.79 4.58
N GLY A 72 -6.89 -23.85 5.46
CA GLY A 72 -8.28 -23.55 5.83
C GLY A 72 -9.11 -23.08 4.64
N MET A 73 -8.56 -22.18 3.83
CA MET A 73 -9.26 -21.68 2.64
C MET A 73 -9.43 -22.75 1.57
N LYS A 74 -8.44 -23.64 1.38
CA LYS A 74 -8.58 -24.81 0.49
C LYS A 74 -9.72 -25.72 0.94
N LYS A 75 -9.83 -25.99 2.25
CA LYS A 75 -10.92 -26.81 2.80
C LYS A 75 -12.28 -26.12 2.58
N PHE A 76 -12.37 -24.82 2.84
CA PHE A 76 -13.57 -24.04 2.56
C PHE A 76 -13.98 -24.12 1.07
N LEU A 77 -13.05 -23.84 0.15
CA LEU A 77 -13.29 -23.90 -1.29
C LEU A 77 -13.69 -25.30 -1.76
N SER A 78 -13.12 -26.36 -1.20
CA SER A 78 -13.51 -27.73 -1.58
C SER A 78 -14.97 -28.07 -1.28
N LEU A 79 -15.58 -27.38 -0.30
CA LEU A 79 -16.98 -27.55 0.07
C LEU A 79 -17.87 -26.56 -0.68
N ALA A 80 -17.46 -25.29 -0.76
CA ALA A 80 -18.25 -24.22 -1.36
C ALA A 80 -18.22 -24.22 -2.90
N THR A 81 -17.10 -24.63 -3.51
CA THR A 81 -16.90 -24.62 -4.97
C THR A 81 -15.99 -25.78 -5.38
N PRO A 82 -16.50 -27.03 -5.38
CA PRO A 82 -15.72 -28.20 -5.75
C PRO A 82 -15.05 -28.05 -7.13
N GLY A 83 -13.78 -28.45 -7.24
CA GLY A 83 -12.98 -28.29 -8.46
C GLY A 83 -12.18 -26.99 -8.56
N TYR A 84 -12.57 -25.93 -7.83
CA TYR A 84 -11.83 -24.66 -7.82
C TYR A 84 -10.71 -24.64 -6.78
N ARG A 85 -9.49 -24.32 -7.21
CA ARG A 85 -8.28 -24.32 -6.34
C ARG A 85 -7.85 -22.92 -5.88
N GLY A 86 -8.49 -21.86 -6.35
CA GLY A 86 -8.11 -20.47 -6.07
C GLY A 86 -6.84 -20.01 -6.80
N PRO A 87 -6.61 -18.69 -6.95
CA PRO A 87 -5.43 -18.18 -7.60
C PRO A 87 -4.19 -18.45 -6.74
N ASN A 88 -3.07 -18.80 -7.37
CA ASN A 88 -1.79 -18.87 -6.68
C ASN A 88 -1.13 -17.47 -6.62
N ARG A 89 -0.11 -17.31 -5.77
CA ARG A 89 0.59 -16.03 -5.60
C ARG A 89 1.11 -15.44 -6.92
N ARG A 90 1.61 -16.28 -7.85
CA ARG A 90 2.11 -15.80 -9.14
C ARG A 90 0.98 -15.21 -9.99
N THR A 91 -0.17 -15.89 -10.04
CA THR A 91 -1.39 -15.41 -10.72
C THR A 91 -1.85 -14.07 -10.13
N VAL A 92 -1.96 -13.99 -8.80
CA VAL A 92 -2.35 -12.75 -8.09
C VAL A 92 -1.39 -11.60 -8.44
N VAL A 93 -0.08 -11.82 -8.33
CA VAL A 93 0.94 -10.80 -8.63
C VAL A 93 0.92 -10.37 -10.09
N LYS A 94 0.75 -11.31 -11.04
CA LYS A 94 0.64 -11.00 -12.48
C LYS A 94 -0.56 -10.07 -12.73
N ARG A 95 -1.72 -10.40 -12.16
CA ARG A 95 -2.95 -9.61 -12.32
C ARG A 95 -2.83 -8.23 -11.68
N LEU A 96 -2.27 -8.14 -10.47
CA LEU A 96 -1.99 -6.87 -9.79
C LEU A 96 -1.09 -5.95 -10.62
N LYS A 97 -0.02 -6.48 -11.23
CA LYS A 97 0.84 -5.70 -12.12
C LYS A 97 0.08 -5.14 -13.33
N SER A 98 -0.83 -5.93 -13.90
CA SER A 98 -1.68 -5.47 -15.01
C SER A 98 -2.63 -4.35 -14.56
N MET A 99 -3.33 -4.55 -13.44
CA MET A 99 -4.24 -3.55 -12.86
C MET A 99 -3.50 -2.26 -12.51
N TYR A 100 -2.29 -2.36 -11.95
CA TYR A 100 -1.44 -1.20 -11.67
C TYR A 100 -1.11 -0.41 -12.94
N LYS A 101 -0.70 -1.08 -14.03
CA LYS A 101 -0.42 -0.41 -15.31
C LYS A 101 -1.65 0.29 -15.87
N GLN A 102 -2.80 -0.37 -15.83
CA GLN A 102 -4.07 0.21 -16.28
C GLN A 102 -4.46 1.42 -15.43
N ARG A 103 -4.37 1.33 -14.09
CA ARG A 103 -4.67 2.45 -13.20
C ARG A 103 -3.71 3.62 -13.40
N ARG A 104 -2.41 3.36 -13.60
CA ARG A 104 -1.42 4.39 -13.95
C ARG A 104 -1.80 5.13 -15.24
N SER A 105 -2.23 4.40 -16.26
CA SER A 105 -2.73 5.01 -17.51
C SER A 105 -3.98 5.85 -17.28
N SER A 106 -4.94 5.35 -16.50
CA SER A 106 -6.17 6.07 -16.13
C SER A 106 -5.85 7.37 -15.41
N ILE A 107 -4.99 7.34 -14.39
CA ILE A 107 -4.57 8.54 -13.64
C ILE A 107 -3.93 9.57 -14.58
N ARG A 108 -3.10 9.15 -15.53
CA ARG A 108 -2.50 10.07 -16.51
C ARG A 108 -3.55 10.75 -17.38
N GLN A 109 -4.59 10.04 -17.80
CA GLN A 109 -5.72 10.59 -18.57
C GLN A 109 -6.60 11.50 -17.71
N GLU A 110 -6.88 11.10 -16.46
CA GLU A 110 -7.64 11.91 -15.50
C GLU A 110 -6.93 13.26 -15.26
N LEU A 111 -5.61 13.24 -15.01
CA LEU A 111 -4.84 14.46 -14.76
C LEU A 111 -4.57 15.29 -16.02
N SER A 112 -4.68 14.73 -17.24
CA SER A 112 -4.44 15.48 -18.48
C SER A 112 -5.54 16.51 -18.78
N ILE A 113 -6.77 16.28 -18.28
CA ILE A 113 -7.91 17.17 -18.50
C ILE A 113 -8.16 18.17 -17.36
N VAL A 114 -7.43 18.04 -16.25
CA VAL A 114 -7.59 18.93 -15.10
C VAL A 114 -6.73 20.19 -15.27
N SER A 115 -7.22 21.34 -14.78
CA SER A 115 -6.50 22.61 -14.76
C SER A 115 -5.50 22.72 -13.62
N ASP A 116 -5.95 22.43 -12.39
CA ASP A 116 -5.21 22.68 -11.15
C ASP A 116 -5.05 21.41 -10.32
N ILE A 117 -3.83 21.17 -9.87
CA ILE A 117 -3.45 19.99 -9.09
C ILE A 117 -2.73 20.46 -7.83
N ALA A 118 -3.26 20.08 -6.67
CA ALA A 118 -2.57 20.19 -5.40
C ALA A 118 -1.84 18.87 -5.13
N LEU A 119 -0.55 18.94 -4.84
CA LEU A 119 0.25 17.78 -4.48
C LEU A 119 0.39 17.65 -2.97
N SER A 120 0.55 16.44 -2.49
CA SER A 120 1.01 16.17 -1.13
C SER A 120 2.13 15.13 -1.13
N VAL A 121 3.21 15.40 -0.40
CA VAL A 121 4.32 14.47 -0.20
C VAL A 121 4.38 14.04 1.25
N ASP A 122 4.44 12.73 1.44
CA ASP A 122 4.69 12.10 2.74
C ASP A 122 5.97 11.27 2.65
N LEU A 123 6.89 11.49 3.59
CA LEU A 123 8.17 10.78 3.70
C LEU A 123 8.25 10.18 5.10
N TRP A 124 8.32 8.87 5.19
CA TRP A 124 8.42 8.19 6.48
C TRP A 124 9.48 7.11 6.47
N GLN A 125 9.97 6.80 7.67
CA GLN A 125 10.85 5.68 7.91
C GLN A 125 10.04 4.51 8.48
N SER A 126 10.14 3.35 7.84
CA SER A 126 9.56 2.12 8.39
C SER A 126 10.34 1.65 9.62
N VAL A 127 9.72 0.77 10.42
CA VAL A 127 10.33 0.09 11.58
C VAL A 127 11.65 -0.61 11.23
N ARG A 128 11.83 -1.03 9.97
CA ARG A 128 13.06 -1.67 9.47
C ARG A 128 14.06 -0.66 8.90
N ARG A 129 13.95 0.62 9.26
CA ARG A 129 14.81 1.72 8.81
C ARG A 129 14.83 1.93 7.29
N ALA A 130 13.86 1.37 6.56
CA ALA A 130 13.69 1.66 5.14
C ALA A 130 12.79 2.88 4.98
N HIS A 131 13.21 3.83 4.14
CA HIS A 131 12.47 5.05 3.89
C HIS A 131 11.55 4.89 2.69
N PHE A 132 10.37 5.47 2.79
CA PHE A 132 9.35 5.45 1.74
C PHE A 132 8.87 6.87 1.52
N ILE A 133 8.62 7.17 0.24
CA ILE A 133 8.02 8.43 -0.19
C ILE A 133 6.73 8.12 -0.93
N CYS A 134 5.68 8.86 -0.59
CA CYS A 134 4.40 8.86 -1.27
C CYS A 134 4.14 10.26 -1.81
N LEU A 135 3.88 10.36 -3.10
CA LEU A 135 3.41 11.56 -3.76
C LEU A 135 1.96 11.32 -4.20
N SER A 136 1.07 12.19 -3.77
CA SER A 136 -0.36 12.13 -4.11
C SER A 136 -0.83 13.42 -4.76
N ALA A 137 -1.78 13.29 -5.68
CA ALA A 137 -2.44 14.38 -6.37
C ALA A 137 -3.88 14.52 -5.86
N HIS A 138 -4.28 15.76 -5.59
CA HIS A 138 -5.61 16.17 -5.19
C HIS A 138 -6.11 17.17 -6.23
N TYR A 139 -7.31 16.94 -6.75
CA TYR A 139 -7.81 17.70 -7.88
C TYR A 139 -9.34 17.65 -7.97
N TYR A 140 -9.93 18.57 -8.74
CA TYR A 140 -11.36 18.57 -9.03
C TYR A 140 -11.61 18.15 -10.47
N ASP A 141 -12.69 17.39 -10.70
CA ASP A 141 -13.14 17.12 -12.06
C ASP A 141 -14.02 18.27 -12.61
N LYS A 142 -14.48 18.11 -13.86
CA LYS A 142 -15.36 19.07 -14.55
C LYS A 142 -16.72 19.30 -13.87
N HIS A 143 -17.08 18.48 -12.89
CA HIS A 143 -18.30 18.59 -12.09
C HIS A 143 -18.02 19.10 -10.67
N TYR A 144 -16.83 19.66 -10.43
CA TYR A 144 -16.38 20.13 -9.12
C TYR A 144 -16.39 19.04 -8.04
N LYS A 145 -16.25 17.77 -8.43
CA LYS A 145 -16.09 16.67 -7.48
C LYS A 145 -14.61 16.52 -7.10
N PRO A 146 -14.27 16.43 -5.79
CA PRO A 146 -12.90 16.21 -5.37
C PRO A 146 -12.46 14.79 -5.66
N HIS A 147 -11.22 14.65 -6.11
CA HIS A 147 -10.54 13.38 -6.39
C HIS A 147 -9.17 13.33 -5.73
N PHE A 148 -8.77 12.12 -5.40
CA PHE A 148 -7.48 11.79 -4.80
C PHE A 148 -6.83 10.66 -5.59
N SER A 149 -5.54 10.77 -5.87
CA SER A 149 -4.78 9.67 -6.48
C SER A 149 -3.34 9.65 -6.01
N ILE A 150 -2.88 8.48 -5.55
CA ILE A 150 -1.45 8.23 -5.32
C ILE A 150 -0.77 8.14 -6.68
N ILE A 151 0.09 9.10 -6.97
CA ILE A 151 0.81 9.17 -8.24
C ILE A 151 2.18 8.51 -8.17
N SER A 152 2.80 8.45 -6.99
CA SER A 152 4.02 7.68 -6.78
C SER A 152 4.09 7.14 -5.36
N PHE A 153 4.48 5.88 -5.23
CA PHE A 153 4.77 5.26 -3.93
C PHE A 153 5.98 4.37 -4.12
N ARG A 154 7.10 4.70 -3.48
CA ARG A 154 8.33 3.92 -3.62
C ARG A 154 9.22 4.02 -2.41
N ARG A 155 10.11 3.04 -2.30
CA ARG A 155 11.25 3.12 -1.40
C ARG A 155 12.18 4.24 -1.87
N PHE A 156 12.51 5.15 -0.96
CA PHE A 156 13.51 6.18 -1.18
C PHE A 156 14.87 5.65 -0.70
N ILE A 157 15.83 5.58 -1.61
CA ILE A 157 17.15 4.95 -1.38
C ILE A 157 18.21 6.03 -1.50
N GLY A 158 19.12 6.06 -0.52
CA GLY A 158 20.21 7.04 -0.46
C GLY A 158 19.99 8.09 0.62
N THR A 159 20.71 9.20 0.50
CA THR A 159 20.63 10.35 1.41
C THR A 159 19.36 11.16 1.17
N HIS A 160 18.73 11.61 2.26
CA HIS A 160 17.58 12.51 2.23
C HIS A 160 18.07 13.95 2.16
N SER A 161 18.59 14.38 1.01
CA SER A 161 18.84 15.80 0.79
C SER A 161 17.62 16.45 0.13
N GLY A 162 17.44 17.74 0.38
CA GLY A 162 16.37 18.53 -0.25
C GLY A 162 16.39 18.42 -1.77
N ASP A 163 17.57 18.54 -2.39
CA ASP A 163 17.74 18.47 -3.85
C ASP A 163 17.25 17.13 -4.43
N ARG A 164 17.53 16.00 -3.76
CA ARG A 164 17.11 14.67 -4.25
C ARG A 164 15.61 14.46 -4.10
N LEU A 165 15.00 15.05 -3.07
CA LEU A 165 13.56 15.03 -2.89
C LEU A 165 12.89 15.93 -3.94
N GLU A 166 13.46 17.09 -4.22
CA GLU A 166 13.00 18.00 -5.27
C GLU A 166 13.04 17.31 -6.65
N ASP A 167 14.20 16.76 -7.03
CA ASP A 167 14.38 16.02 -8.28
C ASP A 167 13.41 14.85 -8.40
N PHE A 168 13.15 14.16 -7.29
CA PHE A 168 12.18 13.08 -7.27
C PHE A 168 10.77 13.58 -7.60
N ILE A 169 10.32 14.66 -6.96
CA ILE A 169 8.98 15.22 -7.20
C ILE A 169 8.88 15.71 -8.65
N ILE A 170 9.88 16.46 -9.14
CA ILE A 170 9.95 16.95 -10.53
C ILE A 170 9.82 15.80 -11.53
N ASN A 171 10.62 14.75 -11.37
CA ASN A 171 10.59 13.61 -12.27
C ASN A 171 9.23 12.89 -12.27
N GLU A 172 8.54 12.79 -11.12
CA GLU A 172 7.19 12.20 -11.09
C GLU A 172 6.14 13.12 -11.76
N MET A 173 6.30 14.45 -11.66
CA MET A 173 5.45 15.40 -12.38
C MET A 173 5.69 15.31 -13.89
N GLU A 174 6.95 15.25 -14.33
CA GLU A 174 7.35 15.11 -15.73
C GLU A 174 6.82 13.82 -16.37
N LYS A 175 6.92 12.68 -15.66
CA LYS A 175 6.36 11.41 -16.12
C LYS A 175 4.85 11.48 -16.41
N LEU A 176 4.13 12.37 -15.73
CA LEU A 176 2.70 12.56 -15.89
C LEU A 176 2.35 13.74 -16.80
N GLY A 177 3.29 14.64 -17.10
CA GLY A 177 3.05 15.83 -17.92
C GLY A 177 2.18 16.87 -17.21
N ILE A 178 2.36 17.03 -15.89
CA ILE A 178 1.51 17.89 -15.03
C ILE A 178 2.23 19.10 -14.44
N GLN A 179 3.48 19.37 -14.82
CA GLN A 179 4.33 20.40 -14.20
C GLN A 179 3.68 21.79 -14.22
N SER A 180 3.01 22.16 -15.33
CA SER A 180 2.36 23.46 -15.49
C SER A 180 1.02 23.61 -14.75
N LYS A 181 0.55 22.54 -14.10
CA LYS A 181 -0.77 22.46 -13.46
C LYS A 181 -0.70 22.49 -11.93
N ILE A 182 0.51 22.55 -11.37
CA ILE A 182 0.71 22.44 -9.92
C ILE A 182 0.43 23.79 -9.26
N CYS A 183 -0.57 23.84 -8.40
CA CYS A 183 -0.95 25.07 -7.69
C CYS A 183 -0.42 25.10 -6.25
N SER A 184 -0.19 23.93 -5.64
CA SER A 184 0.35 23.83 -4.28
C SER A 184 1.04 22.49 -4.03
N LEU A 185 1.92 22.48 -3.03
CA LEU A 185 2.58 21.30 -2.52
C LEU A 185 2.48 21.26 -0.99
N THR A 186 1.77 20.26 -0.48
CA THR A 186 1.64 19.99 0.95
C THR A 186 2.75 19.05 1.40
N THR A 187 3.53 19.42 2.41
CA THR A 187 4.60 18.57 2.96
C THR A 187 4.51 18.51 4.48
N ASP A 188 5.16 17.52 5.09
CA ASP A 188 5.49 17.66 6.51
C ASP A 188 6.52 18.79 6.74
N ASN A 189 6.82 19.10 8.00
CA ASN A 189 7.76 20.16 8.35
C ASN A 189 9.21 19.64 8.53
N GLY A 190 9.54 18.47 7.99
CA GLY A 190 10.91 17.96 7.96
C GLY A 190 11.84 18.93 7.23
N SER A 191 13.08 19.07 7.73
CA SER A 191 14.08 20.00 7.15
C SER A 191 14.29 19.76 5.66
N ASP A 192 14.44 18.49 5.28
CA ASP A 192 14.84 18.12 3.93
C ASP A 192 13.73 18.40 2.92
N ILE A 193 12.49 18.02 3.24
CA ILE A 193 11.34 18.28 2.35
C ILE A 193 10.99 19.77 2.31
N ARG A 194 11.25 20.52 3.39
CA ARG A 194 11.10 21.98 3.40
C ARG A 194 12.06 22.64 2.43
N LEU A 195 13.30 22.18 2.34
CA LEU A 195 14.27 22.66 1.33
C LEU A 195 13.80 22.29 -0.08
N ALA A 196 13.33 21.05 -0.26
CA ALA A 196 12.87 20.54 -1.55
C ALA A 196 11.65 21.25 -2.14
N SER A 197 10.87 21.98 -1.32
CA SER A 197 9.57 22.54 -1.69
C SER A 197 9.52 24.07 -1.73
N GLN A 198 10.69 24.74 -1.65
CA GLN A 198 10.75 26.22 -1.64
C GLN A 198 10.53 26.86 -3.00
N ASN A 199 10.76 26.11 -4.08
CA ASN A 199 10.68 26.65 -5.43
C ASN A 199 9.23 26.86 -5.87
N LYS A 200 8.73 28.08 -5.64
CA LYS A 200 7.34 28.48 -5.96
C LYS A 200 7.00 28.37 -7.44
N SER A 201 7.96 28.58 -8.35
CA SER A 201 7.68 28.44 -9.78
C SER A 201 7.48 26.99 -10.23
N LYS A 202 7.98 26.02 -9.44
CA LYS A 202 7.82 24.58 -9.71
C LYS A 202 6.61 23.98 -9.00
N PHE A 203 6.33 24.42 -7.77
CA PHE A 203 5.40 23.74 -6.87
C PHE A 203 4.20 24.59 -6.43
N GLY A 204 4.14 25.86 -6.86
CA GLY A 204 3.15 26.80 -6.37
C GLY A 204 3.33 27.07 -4.88
N ILE A 205 2.22 27.18 -4.14
CA ILE A 205 2.25 27.51 -2.72
C ILE A 205 2.62 26.26 -1.90
N ARG A 206 3.66 26.37 -1.06
CA ARG A 206 3.96 25.33 -0.07
C ARG A 206 2.97 25.43 1.09
N ILE A 207 2.32 24.30 1.41
CA ILE A 207 1.41 24.17 2.56
C ILE A 207 2.05 23.21 3.57
N SER A 208 2.05 23.60 4.85
CA SER A 208 2.51 22.72 5.92
C SER A 208 1.40 21.75 6.31
N CYS A 209 1.74 20.47 6.52
CA CYS A 209 0.77 19.45 6.92
C CYS A 209 0.12 19.78 8.28
N PHE A 210 -1.20 19.96 8.28
CA PHE A 210 -1.98 20.27 9.49
C PHE A 210 -1.82 19.19 10.57
N LEU A 211 -1.91 17.91 10.21
CA LEU A 211 -1.77 16.79 11.16
C LEU A 211 -0.39 16.76 11.82
N HIS A 212 0.66 17.12 11.07
CA HIS A 212 1.99 17.22 11.62
C HIS A 212 2.09 18.36 12.64
N ILE A 213 1.55 19.54 12.31
CA ILE A 213 1.50 20.68 13.23
C ILE A 213 0.70 20.32 14.49
N LEU A 214 -0.47 19.69 14.35
CA LEU A 214 -1.30 19.27 15.48
C LEU A 214 -0.54 18.28 16.37
N ASN A 215 0.15 17.30 15.79
CA ASN A 215 0.97 16.36 16.55
C ASN A 215 2.14 17.07 17.26
N LEU A 216 2.75 18.10 16.66
CA LEU A 216 3.76 18.91 17.35
C LEU A 216 3.15 19.68 18.53
N VAL A 217 1.98 20.30 18.36
CA VAL A 217 1.28 21.03 19.44
C VAL A 217 0.96 20.09 20.59
N VAL A 218 0.34 18.93 20.31
CA VAL A 218 0.00 17.94 21.33
C VAL A 218 1.24 17.41 22.04
N ARG A 219 2.30 17.09 21.30
CA ARG A 219 3.57 16.65 21.91
C ARG A 219 4.14 17.71 22.82
N ASN A 220 4.29 18.95 22.37
CA ASN A 220 4.83 20.03 23.21
C ASN A 220 3.94 20.29 24.44
N GLY A 221 2.62 20.22 24.29
CA GLY A 221 1.69 20.33 25.42
C GLY A 221 1.86 19.22 26.45
N LEU A 222 2.02 17.96 26.02
CA LEU A 222 2.22 16.83 26.95
C LEU A 222 3.54 16.91 27.72
N TRP A 223 4.58 17.49 27.13
CA TRP A 223 5.83 17.78 27.84
C TRP A 223 5.65 18.77 28.99
N PHE A 224 4.71 19.72 28.88
CA PHE A 224 4.40 20.65 29.97
C PHE A 224 3.75 19.95 31.18
N PHE A 225 3.12 18.79 30.98
CA PHE A 225 2.45 18.03 32.03
C PHE A 225 3.25 16.81 32.52
N ASP A 226 4.55 16.74 32.22
CA ASP A 226 5.44 15.60 32.57
C ASP A 226 4.92 14.23 32.10
N ILE A 227 4.12 14.19 31.02
CA ILE A 227 3.66 12.93 30.43
C ILE A 227 4.67 12.52 29.33
N PRO A 228 5.52 11.51 29.56
CA PRO A 228 6.57 11.17 28.60
C PRO A 228 5.99 10.60 27.30
N VAL A 229 6.10 11.35 26.20
CA VAL A 229 5.75 10.89 24.86
C VAL A 229 6.97 10.24 24.21
N LYS A 230 7.00 8.90 24.13
CA LYS A 230 8.04 8.18 23.37
C LYS A 230 7.97 8.60 21.89
N LYS A 231 9.10 9.04 21.33
CA LYS A 231 9.28 9.20 19.87
C LYS A 231 9.05 7.81 19.23
N ARG A 232 7.99 7.69 18.44
CA ARG A 232 7.82 6.57 17.49
C ARG A 232 8.65 6.84 16.24
#